data_AF-A0A6B1I768-F1
#
_entry.id   AF-A0A6B1I768-F1
#
_cell.length_a   1.000
_cell.length_b   1.000
_cell.length_c   1.000
_cell.angle_alpha   90.00
_cell.angle_beta   90.00
_cell.angle_gamma   90.00
#
_symmetry.space_group_name_H-M   'P 1'
#
loop_
_entity.id
_entity.type
_entity.pdbx_description
1 polymer ?
#
loop_
_entity_poly.entity_id
_entity_poly.type
_entity_poly.pdbx_seq_one_letter_code
_entity_poly.pdbx_strand_id
1 'polypeptide(L)'
;MGYLKNHLATLVTGVFAAVMTVLWAWFNGFAPVLDFVFIMAVPISWFLVIVLWLAQMSTDYMHNQNHSAESGTHVAQKTKSVHSMSHSTESGTQVAVQNTEMQSAREDLSKELESLKKDVKLKDEQIERLQKQISALKTRVEIESIQAELARLRAMTSD
;
A
#
# COMPACT_ATOMS: atom_id res chain seq x y z
N MET A 1 -3.76 -12.81 18.07
CA MET A 1 -2.53 -12.83 18.91
C MET A 1 -1.31 -12.78 18.00
N GLY A 2 -0.44 -11.77 18.18
CA GLY A 2 0.89 -11.71 17.56
C GLY A 2 1.12 -10.61 16.53
N TYR A 3 0.96 -9.33 16.91
CA TYR A 3 1.35 -8.16 16.09
C TYR A 3 2.83 -8.19 15.63
N LEU A 4 3.65 -9.05 16.23
CA LEU A 4 5.07 -9.23 15.94
C LEU A 4 5.38 -10.40 14.99
N LYS A 5 4.42 -11.28 14.66
CA LYS A 5 4.70 -12.48 13.85
C LYS A 5 4.88 -12.17 12.36
N ASN A 6 4.15 -11.21 11.80
CA ASN A 6 4.26 -10.84 10.38
C ASN A 6 5.47 -9.94 10.08
N HIS A 7 6.05 -9.29 11.09
CA HIS A 7 7.22 -8.42 10.97
C HIS A 7 8.54 -9.03 11.49
N LEU A 8 8.57 -10.33 11.79
CA LEU A 8 9.77 -10.93 12.39
C LEU A 8 10.99 -10.90 11.43
N ALA A 9 10.77 -11.09 10.12
CA ALA A 9 11.85 -11.11 9.13
C ALA A 9 12.47 -9.72 8.89
N THR A 10 11.67 -8.65 8.91
CA THR A 10 12.18 -7.28 8.81
C THR A 10 12.86 -6.83 10.08
N LEU A 11 12.34 -7.25 11.24
CA LEU A 11 12.93 -6.94 12.53
C LEU A 11 14.32 -7.57 12.67
N VAL A 12 14.50 -8.84 12.29
CA VAL A 12 15.82 -9.48 12.34
C VAL A 12 16.82 -8.86 11.36
N THR A 13 16.41 -8.53 10.13
CA THR A 13 17.29 -7.87 9.15
C THR A 13 17.60 -6.42 9.56
N GLY A 14 16.65 -5.71 10.17
CA GLY A 14 16.85 -4.36 10.69
C GLY A 14 17.82 -4.32 11.87
N VAL A 15 17.69 -5.25 12.82
CA VAL A 15 18.65 -5.40 13.93
C VAL A 15 20.03 -5.76 13.41
N PHE A 16 20.13 -6.64 12.41
CA PHE A 16 21.40 -6.98 11.77
C PHE A 16 22.07 -5.77 11.08
N ALA A 17 21.30 -4.97 10.34
CA ALA A 17 21.80 -3.74 9.71
C ALA A 17 22.29 -2.71 10.75
N ALA A 18 21.57 -2.58 11.87
CA ALA A 18 21.98 -1.73 12.98
C ALA A 18 23.30 -2.20 13.62
N VAL A 19 23.44 -3.51 13.87
CA VAL A 19 24.69 -4.10 14.38
C VAL A 19 25.85 -3.83 13.43
N MET A 20 25.67 -4.02 12.11
CA MET A 20 26.71 -3.72 11.12
C MET A 20 27.09 -2.23 11.08
N THR A 21 26.13 -1.33 11.29
CA THR A 21 26.37 0.12 11.34
C THR A 21 27.14 0.53 12.60
N VAL A 22 26.80 -0.03 13.76
CA VAL A 22 27.52 0.22 15.03
C VAL A 22 28.92 -0.38 14.98
N LEU A 23 29.06 -1.58 14.42
CA LEU A 23 30.35 -2.25 14.29
C LEU A 23 31.28 -1.49 13.35
N TRP A 24 30.75 -0.85 12.29
CA TRP A 24 31.53 0.04 11.43
C TRP A 24 32.12 1.22 12.21
N ALA A 25 31.31 1.92 13.03
CA ALA A 25 31.80 3.05 13.83
C ALA A 25 32.92 2.64 14.81
N TRP A 26 32.91 1.39 15.27
CA TRP A 26 33.95 0.84 16.17
C TRP A 26 35.22 0.39 15.42
N PHE A 27 35.08 -0.14 14.20
CA PHE A 27 36.20 -0.62 13.37
C PHE A 27 36.80 0.46 12.47
N ASN A 28 36.20 1.66 12.43
CA ASN A 28 36.66 2.78 11.63
C ASN A 28 38.09 3.20 12.03
N GLY A 29 39.06 2.94 11.15
CA GLY A 29 40.47 3.27 11.35
C GLY A 29 41.44 2.09 11.52
N PHE A 30 40.98 0.84 11.59
CA PHE A 30 41.88 -0.33 11.69
C PHE A 30 42.45 -0.79 10.34
N ALA A 31 41.66 -0.75 9.26
CA ALA A 31 42.11 -1.16 7.92
C ALA A 31 41.26 -0.49 6.81
N PRO A 32 41.87 0.09 5.76
CA PRO A 32 41.15 0.74 4.65
C PRO A 32 40.22 -0.20 3.87
N VAL A 33 40.55 -1.50 3.83
CA VAL A 33 39.76 -2.53 3.13
C VAL A 33 38.44 -2.78 3.84
N LEU A 34 38.43 -2.80 5.19
CA LEU A 34 37.19 -2.98 5.96
C LEU A 34 36.28 -1.77 5.81
N ASP A 35 36.85 -0.56 5.85
CA ASP A 35 36.10 0.69 5.74
C ASP A 35 35.34 0.77 4.40
N PHE A 36 35.98 0.39 3.29
CA PHE A 36 35.35 0.30 1.98
C PHE A 36 34.20 -0.73 1.93
N VAL A 37 34.36 -1.89 2.55
CA VAL A 37 33.30 -2.91 2.60
C VAL A 37 32.11 -2.38 3.39
N PHE A 38 32.34 -1.73 4.54
CA PHE A 38 31.26 -1.18 5.35
C PHE A 38 30.55 0.00 4.68
N ILE A 39 31.26 0.91 4.00
CA ILE A 39 30.65 2.06 3.32
C ILE A 39 29.64 1.63 2.24
N MET A 40 29.86 0.47 1.60
CA MET A 40 28.96 -0.11 0.61
C MET A 40 27.93 -1.05 1.24
N ALA A 41 28.32 -1.85 2.23
CA ALA A 41 27.45 -2.84 2.86
C ALA A 41 26.35 -2.21 3.72
N VAL A 42 26.64 -1.13 4.45
CA VAL A 42 25.67 -0.43 5.29
C VAL A 42 24.46 0.04 4.47
N PRO A 43 24.60 0.84 3.38
CA PRO A 43 23.46 1.27 2.60
C PRO A 43 22.72 0.10 1.91
N ILE A 44 23.42 -0.94 1.45
CA ILE A 44 22.79 -2.14 0.88
C ILE A 44 21.93 -2.87 1.92
N SER A 45 22.41 -2.99 3.15
CA SER A 45 21.66 -3.64 4.24
C SER A 45 20.38 -2.88 4.61
N TRP A 46 20.45 -1.55 4.70
CA TRP A 46 19.28 -0.70 4.93
C TRP A 46 18.28 -0.75 3.78
N PHE A 47 18.77 -0.82 2.53
CA PHE A 47 17.92 -1.00 1.37
C PHE A 47 17.17 -2.34 1.42
N LEU A 48 17.84 -3.44 1.77
CA LEU A 48 17.21 -4.75 1.94
C LEU A 48 16.15 -4.75 3.05
N VAL A 49 16.37 -4.04 4.16
CA VAL A 49 15.36 -3.90 5.23
C VAL A 49 14.06 -3.28 4.68
N ILE A 50 14.17 -2.22 3.88
CA ILE A 50 13.01 -1.55 3.27
C ILE A 50 12.32 -2.48 2.26
N VAL A 51 13.07 -3.20 1.43
CA VAL A 51 12.51 -4.15 0.46
C VAL A 51 11.78 -5.31 1.16
N LEU A 52 12.35 -5.84 2.25
CA LEU A 52 11.71 -6.87 3.07
C LEU A 52 10.43 -6.34 3.74
N TRP A 53 10.40 -5.06 4.11
CA TRP A 53 9.23 -4.42 4.69
C TRP A 53 8.11 -4.22 3.69
N LEU A 54 8.43 -3.79 2.46
CA LEU A 54 7.46 -3.71 1.38
C LEU A 54 6.91 -5.08 0.97
N ALA A 55 7.75 -6.12 0.97
CA ALA A 55 7.33 -7.50 0.69
C ALA A 55 6.32 -8.02 1.73
N GLN A 56 6.50 -7.68 3.01
CA GLN A 56 5.56 -8.03 4.08
C GLN A 56 4.25 -7.24 3.97
N MET A 57 4.33 -5.92 3.72
CA MET A 57 3.14 -5.09 3.50
C MET A 57 2.29 -5.62 2.33
N SER A 58 2.92 -6.08 1.25
CA SER A 58 2.21 -6.66 0.09
C SER A 58 1.50 -7.97 0.40
N THR A 59 2.10 -8.83 1.24
CA THR A 59 1.50 -10.14 1.59
C THR A 59 0.34 -9.96 2.59
N ASP A 60 0.45 -9.01 3.52
CA ASP A 60 -0.67 -8.60 4.36
C ASP A 60 -1.83 -8.02 3.53
N TYR A 61 -1.54 -7.29 2.44
CA TYR A 61 -2.58 -6.76 1.55
C TYR A 61 -3.32 -7.85 0.77
N MET A 62 -2.64 -8.94 0.39
CA MET A 62 -3.25 -10.08 -0.32
C MET A 62 -3.99 -11.04 0.63
N HIS A 63 -3.53 -11.18 1.87
CA HIS A 63 -4.19 -12.02 2.87
C HIS A 63 -5.47 -11.37 3.43
N ASN A 64 -5.52 -10.04 3.51
CA ASN A 64 -6.71 -9.31 4.00
C ASN A 64 -7.88 -9.28 3.00
N GLN A 65 -7.66 -9.66 1.73
CA GLN A 65 -8.73 -9.79 0.73
C GLN A 65 -9.33 -11.21 0.65
N ASN A 66 -8.66 -12.22 1.21
CA ASN A 66 -9.09 -13.61 1.13
C ASN A 66 -9.87 -14.12 2.36
N HIS A 67 -10.04 -13.30 3.41
CA HIS A 67 -10.88 -13.67 4.55
C HIS A 67 -12.39 -13.43 4.35
N SER A 68 -12.81 -13.02 3.15
CA SER A 68 -14.23 -12.97 2.77
C SER A 68 -14.71 -14.20 1.99
N ALA A 69 -13.85 -15.19 1.74
CA ALA A 69 -14.24 -16.43 1.11
C ALA A 69 -13.50 -17.61 1.77
N GLU A 70 -14.25 -18.35 2.58
CA GLU A 70 -14.01 -19.77 2.81
C GLU A 70 -12.85 -20.13 3.76
N SER A 71 -13.21 -20.31 5.04
CA SER A 71 -12.65 -21.41 5.83
C SER A 71 -13.17 -22.73 5.24
N GLY A 72 -12.41 -23.33 4.33
CA GLY A 72 -12.69 -24.65 3.78
C GLY A 72 -11.49 -25.20 3.02
N THR A 73 -10.96 -26.31 3.51
CA THR A 73 -10.07 -27.22 2.76
C THR A 73 -8.57 -26.89 2.75
N HIS A 74 -7.95 -27.35 3.83
CA HIS A 74 -6.54 -27.67 3.97
C HIS A 74 -6.07 -28.73 2.96
N VAL A 75 -5.62 -28.38 1.74
CA VAL A 75 -4.64 -29.19 0.96
C VAL A 75 -3.87 -28.30 -0.02
N ALA A 76 -2.70 -27.78 0.38
CA ALA A 76 -1.49 -27.66 -0.46
C ALA A 76 -0.37 -26.89 0.26
N GLN A 77 0.12 -27.43 1.38
CA GLN A 77 1.52 -27.16 1.74
C GLN A 77 2.20 -28.45 2.16
N LYS A 78 2.38 -29.31 1.15
CA LYS A 78 3.41 -30.34 1.19
C LYS A 78 4.74 -29.67 0.86
N THR A 79 5.53 -29.37 1.88
CA THR A 79 6.98 -29.68 1.92
C THR A 79 7.48 -29.58 3.37
N LYS A 80 7.65 -30.75 3.99
CA LYS A 80 8.74 -31.16 4.92
C LYS A 80 9.32 -30.06 5.83
N SER A 81 9.29 -30.15 7.17
CA SER A 81 9.90 -31.24 7.92
C SER A 81 9.57 -31.20 9.43
N VAL A 82 8.85 -32.24 9.90
CA VAL A 82 9.11 -33.03 11.13
C VAL A 82 8.68 -32.46 12.51
N HIS A 83 7.52 -32.98 12.97
CA HIS A 83 7.27 -33.66 14.28
C HIS A 83 6.50 -32.98 15.43
N SER A 84 5.43 -33.70 15.83
CA SER A 84 4.58 -33.66 17.04
C SER A 84 3.63 -32.46 17.22
N MET A 85 2.29 -32.55 17.34
CA MET A 85 1.33 -33.45 18.03
C MET A 85 0.87 -32.93 19.40
N SER A 86 -0.34 -32.34 19.46
CA SER A 86 -1.40 -32.45 20.50
C SER A 86 -2.49 -31.39 20.26
N HIS A 87 -3.79 -31.75 20.07
CA HIS A 87 -4.87 -31.91 21.08
C HIS A 87 -5.30 -30.53 21.68
N SER A 88 -6.56 -30.04 21.74
CA SER A 88 -7.91 -30.64 21.68
C SER A 88 -9.03 -29.57 21.57
N THR A 89 -10.21 -30.06 21.15
CA THR A 89 -11.64 -29.63 21.13
C THR A 89 -12.23 -28.90 22.36
N GLU A 90 -13.36 -28.17 22.15
CA GLU A 90 -14.55 -27.88 23.03
C GLU A 90 -15.00 -26.39 22.96
N SER A 91 -16.25 -25.89 22.99
CA SER A 91 -17.62 -26.40 23.23
C SER A 91 -18.70 -25.32 22.86
N GLY A 92 -19.74 -25.76 22.14
CA GLY A 92 -21.18 -25.38 22.06
C GLY A 92 -21.82 -24.00 22.38
N THR A 93 -21.24 -23.07 23.14
CA THR A 93 -22.05 -21.99 23.77
C THR A 93 -21.95 -20.60 23.11
N GLN A 94 -21.04 -20.40 22.15
CA GLN A 94 -20.75 -19.08 21.55
C GLN A 94 -21.60 -18.70 20.31
N VAL A 95 -22.42 -19.61 19.80
CA VAL A 95 -23.07 -19.42 18.47
C VAL A 95 -24.21 -18.39 18.49
N ALA A 96 -24.85 -18.16 19.65
CA ALA A 96 -25.99 -17.23 19.74
C ALA A 96 -25.56 -15.75 19.80
N VAL A 97 -24.42 -15.43 20.44
CA VAL A 97 -23.92 -14.04 20.61
C VAL A 97 -23.27 -13.52 19.32
N GLN A 98 -22.59 -14.40 18.56
CA GLN A 98 -21.97 -14.03 17.28
C GLN A 98 -22.98 -13.59 16.21
N ASN A 99 -24.21 -14.09 16.23
CA ASN A 99 -25.21 -13.77 15.20
C ASN A 99 -25.69 -12.30 15.29
N THR A 100 -25.83 -11.76 16.50
CA THR A 100 -26.28 -10.39 16.76
C THR A 100 -25.21 -9.35 16.42
N GLU A 101 -23.95 -9.63 16.76
CA GLU A 101 -22.82 -8.76 16.44
C GLU A 101 -22.54 -8.71 14.93
N MET A 102 -22.68 -9.85 14.23
CA MET A 102 -22.61 -9.90 12.76
C MET A 102 -23.73 -9.12 12.08
N GLN A 103 -24.93 -9.05 12.66
CA GLN A 103 -26.03 -8.23 12.13
C GLN A 103 -25.77 -6.73 12.29
N SER A 104 -25.29 -6.29 13.46
CA SER A 104 -24.90 -4.88 13.67
C SER A 104 -23.76 -4.46 12.73
N ALA A 105 -22.74 -5.30 12.56
CA ALA A 105 -21.64 -5.03 11.64
C ALA A 105 -22.11 -4.93 10.18
N ARG A 106 -23.09 -5.76 9.76
CA ARG A 106 -23.71 -5.67 8.43
C ARG A 106 -24.45 -4.36 8.21
N GLU A 107 -25.19 -3.89 9.22
CA GLU A 107 -25.92 -2.62 9.13
C GLU A 107 -24.96 -1.42 9.04
N ASP A 108 -23.87 -1.42 9.80
CA ASP A 108 -22.90 -0.33 9.76
C ASP A 108 -22.11 -0.30 8.45
N LEU A 109 -21.69 -1.46 7.94
CA LEU A 109 -21.10 -1.57 6.60
C LEU A 109 -22.09 -1.14 5.51
N SER A 110 -23.39 -1.44 5.67
CA SER A 110 -24.42 -0.98 4.74
C SER A 110 -24.59 0.54 4.76
N LYS A 111 -24.49 1.18 5.92
CA LYS A 111 -24.56 2.65 6.04
C LYS A 111 -23.33 3.30 5.40
N GLU A 112 -22.15 2.74 5.63
CA GLU A 112 -20.89 3.25 5.08
C GLU A 112 -20.81 3.04 3.55
N LEU A 113 -21.38 1.95 3.04
CA LEU A 113 -21.51 1.72 1.60
C LEU A 113 -22.43 2.76 0.94
N GLU A 114 -23.58 3.06 1.55
CA GLU A 114 -24.50 4.07 1.02
C GLU A 114 -23.94 5.50 1.13
N SER A 115 -23.18 5.81 2.19
CA SER A 115 -22.49 7.10 2.29
C SER A 115 -21.38 7.24 1.24
N LEU A 116 -20.57 6.19 1.04
CA LEU A 116 -19.49 6.19 0.05
C LEU A 116 -20.05 6.27 -1.38
N LYS A 117 -21.14 5.55 -1.67
CA LYS A 117 -21.87 5.63 -2.94
C LYS A 117 -22.40 7.04 -3.22
N LYS A 118 -22.84 7.76 -2.19
CA LYS A 118 -23.26 9.16 -2.33
C LYS A 118 -22.08 10.09 -2.61
N ASP A 119 -20.94 9.90 -1.93
CA ASP A 119 -19.72 10.69 -2.16
C ASP A 119 -19.16 10.47 -3.58
N VAL A 120 -19.16 9.24 -4.07
CA VAL A 120 -18.75 8.90 -5.44
C VAL A 120 -19.66 9.60 -6.45
N LYS A 121 -20.98 9.54 -6.30
CA LYS A 121 -21.91 10.25 -7.18
C LYS A 121 -21.66 11.77 -7.21
N LEU A 122 -21.41 12.38 -6.05
CA LEU A 122 -21.10 13.81 -5.96
C LEU A 122 -19.76 14.15 -6.63
N LYS A 123 -18.77 13.26 -6.55
CA LYS A 123 -17.48 13.42 -7.23
C LYS A 123 -17.63 13.27 -8.74
N ASP A 124 -18.46 12.34 -9.22
CA ASP A 124 -18.75 12.19 -10.64
C ASP A 124 -19.41 13.47 -11.21
N GLU A 125 -20.37 14.06 -10.47
CA GLU A 125 -20.98 15.35 -10.84
C GLU A 125 -19.95 16.49 -10.89
N GLN A 126 -19.00 16.52 -9.95
CA GLN A 126 -17.91 17.50 -9.96
C GLN A 126 -16.95 17.29 -11.13
N ILE A 127 -16.63 16.06 -11.49
CA ILE A 127 -15.79 15.73 -12.64
C ILE A 127 -16.46 16.19 -13.92
N GLU A 128 -17.77 15.94 -14.09
CA GLU A 128 -18.52 16.41 -15.26
C GLU A 128 -18.52 17.94 -15.35
N ARG A 129 -18.74 18.62 -14.22
CA ARG A 129 -18.69 20.09 -14.15
C ARG A 129 -17.31 20.64 -14.52
N LEU A 130 -16.23 20.03 -14.03
CA LEU A 130 -14.86 20.46 -14.33
C LEU A 130 -14.50 20.20 -15.78
N GLN A 131 -14.89 19.05 -16.36
CA GLN A 131 -14.73 18.76 -17.78
C GLN A 131 -15.41 19.82 -18.65
N LYS A 132 -16.62 20.24 -18.28
CA LYS A 132 -17.35 21.31 -18.97
C LYS A 132 -16.64 22.68 -18.85
N GLN A 133 -16.02 22.98 -17.71
CA GLN A 133 -15.22 24.20 -17.57
C GLN A 133 -13.94 24.16 -18.42
N ILE A 134 -13.24 23.03 -18.45
CA ILE A 134 -12.02 22.85 -19.24
C ILE A 134 -12.33 23.00 -20.73
N SER A 135 -13.41 22.39 -21.22
CA SER A 135 -13.79 22.51 -22.63
C SER A 135 -14.14 23.95 -23.00
N ALA A 136 -14.94 24.63 -22.19
CA ALA A 136 -15.28 26.04 -22.40
C ALA A 136 -14.04 26.95 -22.39
N LEU A 137 -13.11 26.73 -21.46
CA LEU A 137 -11.90 27.53 -21.34
C LEU A 137 -10.96 27.30 -22.52
N LYS A 138 -10.80 26.04 -22.96
CA LYS A 138 -10.02 25.70 -24.15
C LYS A 138 -10.54 26.40 -25.40
N THR A 139 -11.85 26.38 -25.62
CA THR A 139 -12.46 27.10 -26.75
C THR A 139 -12.22 28.60 -26.68
N ARG A 140 -12.29 29.22 -25.49
CA ARG A 140 -11.96 30.65 -25.34
C ARG A 140 -10.51 30.94 -25.73
N VAL A 141 -9.56 30.15 -25.24
CA VAL A 141 -8.12 30.34 -25.53
C VAL A 141 -7.83 30.18 -27.03
N GLU A 142 -8.47 29.22 -27.69
CA GLU A 142 -8.34 29.06 -29.15
C GLU A 142 -8.84 30.30 -29.90
N ILE A 143 -9.98 30.87 -29.51
CA ILE A 143 -10.51 32.10 -30.11
C ILE A 143 -9.55 33.29 -29.90
N GLU A 144 -9.00 33.45 -28.70
CA GLU A 144 -8.03 34.51 -28.42
C GLU A 144 -6.77 34.37 -29.29
N SER A 145 -6.29 33.13 -29.50
CA SER A 145 -5.13 32.87 -30.36
C SER A 145 -5.42 33.18 -31.84
N ILE A 146 -6.60 32.78 -32.35
CA ILE A 146 -7.03 33.08 -33.73
C ILE A 146 -7.19 34.60 -33.91
N GLN A 147 -7.74 35.29 -32.91
CA GLN A 147 -7.90 36.74 -32.96
C GLN A 147 -6.55 37.47 -32.98
N ALA A 148 -5.57 36.99 -32.20
CA ALA A 148 -4.21 37.53 -32.21
C ALA A 148 -3.51 37.28 -33.57
N GLU A 149 -3.68 36.10 -34.15
CA GLU A 149 -3.15 35.77 -35.47
C GLU A 149 -3.78 36.62 -36.57
N LEU A 150 -5.10 36.80 -36.55
CA LEU A 150 -5.83 37.65 -37.51
C LEU A 150 -5.44 39.12 -37.39
N ALA A 151 -5.25 39.63 -36.16
CA ALA A 151 -4.74 40.99 -35.93
C ALA A 151 -3.33 41.17 -36.51
N ARG A 152 -2.46 40.17 -36.35
CA ARG A 152 -1.10 40.16 -36.92
C ARG A 152 -1.12 40.13 -38.45
N LEU A 153 -1.95 39.27 -39.05
CA LEU A 153 -2.10 39.19 -40.52
C LEU A 153 -2.66 40.48 -41.11
N ARG A 154 -3.64 41.11 -40.45
CA ARG A 154 -4.20 42.39 -40.88
C ARG A 154 -3.16 43.51 -40.86
N ALA A 155 -2.29 43.55 -39.83
CA ALA A 155 -1.22 44.53 -39.75
C ALA A 155 -0.20 44.39 -40.90
N MET A 156 0.09 43.16 -41.36
CA MET A 156 0.99 42.92 -42.50
C MET A 156 0.36 43.18 -43.87
N THR A 157 -0.97 43.21 -43.97
CA THR A 157 -1.70 43.39 -45.24
C THR A 157 -2.18 44.84 -45.42
N SER A 158 -2.11 45.69 -44.39
CA SER A 158 -2.53 47.09 -44.43
C SER A 158 -1.37 48.09 -44.59
N ASP A 159 -0.17 47.62 -44.90
CA ASP A 159 1.00 48.42 -45.34
C ASP A 159 1.28 48.15 -46.82
#